data_AF-A0A0F8WUI4-F1
#
_entry.id   AF-A0A0F8WUI4-F1
#
_cell.length_a   1.000
_cell.length_b   1.000
_cell.length_c   1.000
_cell.angle_alpha   90.00
_cell.angle_beta   90.00
_cell.angle_gamma   90.00
#
_symmetry.space_group_name_H-M   'P 1'
#
loop_
_entity.id
_entity.type
_entity.pdbx_description
1 polymer ?
#
loop_
_entity_poly.entity_id
_entity_poly.type
_entity_poly.pdbx_seq_one_letter_code
_entity_poly.pdbx_strand_id
1 'polypeptide(L)'
;ENPVDPKWEEYVAEMNSVKGKVQWLLDNVKFLRNYPNKLFVDWFRNKVYDADPETVRRTKQKLVEDAPGRYGPFEAPELEMQKQLKQVGIEEWLVN
;
A
#
# COMPACT_ATOMS: atom_id res chain seq x y z
N GLU A 1 -18.03 28.14 23.47
CA GLU A 1 -17.30 27.03 22.82
C GLU A 1 -18.15 26.55 21.64
N ASN A 2 -17.60 26.49 20.42
CA ASN A 2 -18.36 26.00 19.27
C ASN A 2 -18.52 24.48 19.41
N PRO A 3 -19.73 23.92 19.32
CA PRO A 3 -19.91 22.48 19.34
C PRO A 3 -19.19 21.89 18.13
N VAL A 4 -18.26 20.97 18.39
CA VAL A 4 -17.61 20.18 17.34
C VAL A 4 -18.67 19.23 16.79
N ASP A 5 -18.95 19.31 15.48
CA ASP A 5 -19.89 18.43 14.81
C ASP A 5 -19.41 16.97 14.98
N PRO A 6 -20.23 16.03 15.50
CA PRO A 6 -19.85 14.62 15.65
C PRO A 6 -19.33 13.99 14.35
N LYS A 7 -19.82 14.43 13.19
CA LYS A 7 -19.35 13.95 11.88
C LYS A 7 -17.92 14.40 11.57
N TRP A 8 -17.51 15.55 12.09
CA TRP A 8 -16.15 16.04 11.96
C TRP A 8 -15.18 15.21 12.81
N GLU A 9 -15.58 14.81 14.02
CA GLU A 9 -14.77 13.93 14.86
C GLU A 9 -14.59 12.54 14.24
N GLU A 10 -15.67 11.97 13.68
CA GLU A 10 -15.61 10.71 12.94
C GLU A 10 -14.69 10.81 11.72
N TYR A 11 -14.79 11.91 10.95
CA TYR A 11 -13.92 12.17 9.81
C TYR A 11 -12.44 12.28 10.21
N VAL A 12 -12.13 13.02 11.27
CA VAL A 12 -10.78 13.17 11.80
C VAL A 12 -10.25 11.84 12.34
N ALA A 13 -11.08 11.03 13.00
CA ALA A 13 -10.71 9.71 13.47
C ALA A 13 -10.41 8.75 12.30
N GLU A 14 -11.23 8.78 11.25
CA GLU A 14 -11.01 7.96 10.05
C GLU A 14 -9.72 8.38 9.32
N MET A 15 -9.48 9.68 9.18
CA MET A 15 -8.22 10.20 8.63
C MET A 15 -6.99 9.84 9.46
N ASN A 16 -7.13 9.73 10.78
CA ASN A 16 -6.06 9.32 11.67
C ASN A 16 -5.82 7.80 11.69
N SER A 17 -6.77 7.02 11.19
CA SER A 17 -6.64 5.57 11.10
C SER A 17 -5.58 5.13 10.09
N VAL A 18 -5.04 3.91 10.27
CA VAL A 18 -4.13 3.29 9.30
C VAL A 18 -4.79 3.19 7.92
N LYS A 19 -6.07 2.83 7.86
CA LYS A 19 -6.82 2.72 6.61
C LYS A 19 -6.90 4.05 5.87
N GLY A 20 -7.30 5.12 6.55
CA GLY A 20 -7.41 6.46 5.96
C GLY A 20 -6.06 6.95 5.41
N LYS A 21 -4.98 6.76 6.18
CA LYS A 21 -3.62 7.12 5.76
C LYS A 21 -3.14 6.30 4.57
N VAL A 22 -3.32 4.98 4.58
CA VAL A 22 -2.94 4.12 3.44
C VAL A 22 -3.74 4.49 2.20
N GLN A 23 -5.05 4.69 2.33
CA GLN A 23 -5.91 5.09 1.20
C GLN A 23 -5.48 6.44 0.62
N TRP A 24 -5.27 7.45 1.47
CA TRP A 24 -4.79 8.76 1.05
C TRP A 24 -3.44 8.68 0.34
N LEU A 25 -2.51 7.87 0.85
CA LEU A 25 -1.19 7.68 0.21
C LEU A 25 -1.31 7.03 -1.15
N LEU A 26 -2.11 5.95 -1.27
CA LEU A 26 -2.29 5.30 -2.56
C LEU A 26 -3.01 6.24 -3.54
N ASP A 27 -3.95 7.06 -3.11
CA ASP A 27 -4.64 8.02 -3.98
C ASP A 27 -3.72 9.16 -4.47
N ASN A 28 -2.87 9.71 -3.59
CA ASN A 28 -2.08 10.92 -3.88
C ASN A 28 -0.63 10.63 -4.32
N VAL A 29 -0.07 9.50 -3.92
CA VAL A 29 1.34 9.16 -4.13
C VAL A 29 1.45 7.91 -5.01
N LYS A 30 1.23 8.09 -6.31
CA LYS A 30 1.05 6.99 -7.29
C LYS A 30 2.19 5.97 -7.32
N PHE A 31 3.45 6.39 -7.12
CA PHE A 31 4.59 5.46 -7.13
C PHE A 31 4.54 4.42 -6.00
N LEU A 32 3.89 4.74 -4.87
CA LEU A 32 3.73 3.79 -3.75
C LEU A 32 2.82 2.61 -4.08
N ARG A 33 2.00 2.73 -5.14
CA ARG A 33 1.17 1.62 -5.64
C ARG A 33 2.04 0.48 -6.16
N ASN A 34 3.14 0.81 -6.84
CA ASN A 34 4.07 -0.16 -7.41
C ASN A 34 4.98 -0.82 -6.35
N TYR A 35 5.09 -0.23 -5.16
CA TYR A 35 5.96 -0.80 -4.13
C TYR A 35 5.49 -2.20 -3.71
N PRO A 36 6.40 -3.19 -3.66
CA PRO A 36 6.17 -4.43 -2.94
C PRO A 36 5.66 -4.15 -1.52
N ASN A 37 4.81 -5.03 -1.01
CA ASN A 37 4.18 -4.86 0.30
C ASN A 37 5.20 -4.56 1.43
N LYS A 38 6.34 -5.26 1.43
CA LYS A 38 7.42 -5.02 2.41
C LYS A 38 7.96 -3.58 2.33
N LEU A 39 8.30 -3.11 1.14
CA LEU A 39 8.83 -1.75 0.94
C LEU A 39 7.80 -0.68 1.27
N PHE A 40 6.53 -0.92 0.95
CA PHE A 40 5.45 0.00 1.33
C PHE A 40 5.30 0.12 2.85
N VAL A 41 5.31 -1.01 3.56
CA VAL A 41 5.20 -1.04 5.03
C VAL A 41 6.38 -0.34 5.68
N ASP A 42 7.61 -0.63 5.25
CA ASP A 42 8.81 0.02 5.79
C ASP A 42 8.79 1.53 5.53
N TRP A 43 8.35 1.95 4.34
CA TRP A 43 8.20 3.37 4.01
C TRP A 43 7.12 4.04 4.88
N PHE A 44 5.96 3.41 5.03
CA PHE A 44 4.83 3.94 5.81
C PHE A 44 5.24 4.18 7.27
N ARG A 45 5.89 3.20 7.90
CA ARG A 45 6.33 3.31 9.29
C ARG A 45 7.37 4.42 9.50
N ASN A 46 8.30 4.56 8.55
CA ASN A 46 9.36 5.56 8.65
C ASN A 46 8.91 6.99 8.34
N LYS A 47 7.88 7.17 7.49
CA LYS A 47 7.53 8.49 6.94
C LYS A 47 6.18 9.03 7.38
N VAL A 48 5.30 8.18 7.87
CA VAL A 48 3.90 8.56 8.11
C VAL A 48 3.53 8.34 9.57
N TYR A 49 3.63 7.10 10.03
CA TYR A 49 3.11 6.73 11.32
C TYR A 49 3.64 5.35 11.74
N ASP A 50 4.10 5.23 12.99
CA ASP A 50 4.47 3.94 13.54
C ASP A 50 3.21 3.11 13.83
N ALA A 51 2.89 2.21 12.90
CA ALA A 51 1.80 1.25 12.98
C ALA A 51 2.34 -0.17 12.91
N ASP A 52 1.53 -1.10 13.39
CA ASP A 52 1.76 -2.52 13.21
C ASP A 52 1.95 -2.85 11.70
N PRO A 53 3.09 -3.45 11.32
CA PRO A 53 3.42 -3.69 9.92
C PRO A 53 2.41 -4.62 9.22
N GLU A 54 1.86 -5.61 9.92
CA GLU A 54 0.90 -6.55 9.36
C GLU A 54 -0.45 -5.87 9.06
N THR A 55 -0.88 -4.95 9.93
CA THR A 55 -2.07 -4.12 9.73
C THR A 55 -1.93 -3.23 8.49
N VAL A 56 -0.78 -2.58 8.31
CA VAL A 56 -0.50 -1.78 7.11
C VAL A 56 -0.50 -2.65 5.86
N ARG A 57 0.17 -3.82 5.93
CA ARG A 57 0.26 -4.79 4.83
C ARG A 57 -1.12 -5.27 4.37
N ARG A 58 -1.94 -5.74 5.30
CA ARG A 58 -3.31 -6.23 5.02
C ARG A 58 -4.21 -5.14 4.49
N THR A 59 -4.09 -3.93 5.03
CA THR A 59 -4.86 -2.77 4.59
C THR A 59 -4.56 -2.43 3.13
N LYS A 60 -3.27 -2.32 2.76
CA LYS A 60 -2.87 -2.10 1.37
C LYS A 60 -3.39 -3.22 0.47
N GLN A 61 -3.17 -4.48 0.86
CA GLN A 61 -3.60 -5.63 0.07
C GLN A 61 -5.11 -5.62 -0.17
N LYS A 62 -5.92 -5.41 0.87
CA LYS A 62 -7.37 -5.36 0.76
C LYS A 62 -7.85 -4.23 -0.14
N LEU A 63 -7.25 -3.04 -0.05
CA LEU A 63 -7.57 -1.93 -0.96
C LEU A 63 -7.26 -2.29 -2.43
N VAL A 64 -6.13 -2.94 -2.69
CA VAL A 64 -5.77 -3.42 -4.04
C VAL A 64 -6.75 -4.50 -4.53
N GLU A 65 -7.16 -5.42 -3.67
CA GLU A 65 -8.15 -6.46 -3.99
C GLU A 65 -9.54 -5.86 -4.29
N ASP A 66 -9.98 -4.88 -3.48
CA ASP A 66 -11.28 -4.23 -3.62
C ASP A 66 -11.36 -3.34 -4.88
N ALA A 67 -10.25 -2.66 -5.24
CA ALA A 67 -10.21 -1.77 -6.39
C ALA A 67 -8.84 -1.79 -7.10
N PRO A 68 -8.52 -2.85 -7.86
CA PRO A 68 -7.21 -3.04 -8.47
C PRO A 68 -6.85 -1.95 -9.49
N GLY A 69 -7.82 -1.45 -10.27
CA GLY A 69 -7.57 -0.35 -11.21
C GLY A 69 -7.27 0.99 -10.55
N ARG A 70 -7.67 1.17 -9.28
CA ARG A 70 -7.43 2.41 -8.51
C ARG A 70 -6.18 2.31 -7.66
N TYR A 71 -5.98 1.20 -6.96
CA TYR A 71 -4.92 1.07 -5.95
C TYR A 71 -3.81 0.08 -6.33
N GLY A 72 -4.05 -0.76 -7.34
CA GLY A 72 -3.05 -1.67 -7.87
C GLY A 72 -1.89 -0.94 -8.57
N PRO A 73 -0.83 -1.69 -8.93
CA PRO A 73 0.34 -1.14 -9.61
C PRO A 73 -0.08 -0.36 -10.85
N PHE A 74 0.42 0.87 -10.96
CA PHE A 74 0.14 1.79 -12.08
C PHE A 74 0.92 1.40 -13.34
N GLU A 75 2.02 0.66 -13.19
CA GLU A 75 2.83 0.13 -14.29
C GLU A 75 2.49 -1.35 -14.52
N ALA A 76 1.61 -1.61 -15.50
CA ALA A 76 1.42 -2.95 -16.07
C ALA A 76 2.74 -3.67 -16.49
N PRO A 77 3.85 -2.98 -16.89
CA PRO A 77 5.10 -3.64 -17.26
C PRO A 77 5.88 -4.32 -16.10
N GLU A 78 5.76 -3.84 -14.86
CA GLU A 78 6.55 -4.38 -13.74
C GLU A 78 6.08 -5.78 -13.29
N LEU A 79 4.80 -6.12 -13.52
CA LEU A 79 4.26 -7.46 -13.24
C LEU A 79 4.79 -8.52 -14.24
N GLU A 80 5.04 -8.15 -15.49
CA GLU A 80 5.77 -9.01 -16.44
C GLU A 80 7.25 -9.12 -16.07
N MET A 81 7.90 -8.02 -15.69
CA MET A 81 9.29 -8.04 -15.27
C MET A 81 9.52 -8.88 -14.00
N GLN A 82 8.61 -8.83 -13.02
CA GLN A 82 8.69 -9.70 -11.83
C GLN A 82 8.42 -11.18 -12.14
N LYS A 83 7.55 -11.49 -13.11
CA LYS A 83 7.38 -12.87 -13.62
C LYS A 83 8.65 -13.36 -14.32
N GLN A 84 9.28 -12.51 -15.14
CA GLN A 84 10.54 -12.82 -15.82
C GLN A 84 11.70 -13.00 -14.83
N LEU A 85 11.86 -12.12 -13.83
CA LEU A 85 12.89 -12.24 -12.80
C LEU A 85 12.74 -13.52 -11.96
N LYS A 86 11.51 -13.97 -11.69
CA LYS A 86 11.26 -15.27 -11.04
C LYS A 86 11.62 -16.47 -11.92
N GLN A 87 11.43 -16.39 -13.23
CA GLN A 87 11.78 -17.48 -14.17
C GLN A 87 13.31 -17.62 -14.30
N VAL A 88 14.03 -16.51 -14.47
CA VAL A 88 15.49 -16.53 -14.59
C VAL A 88 16.15 -17.10 -13.33
N GLY A 89 15.67 -16.73 -12.13
CA GLY A 89 16.21 -17.28 -10.88
C GLY A 89 15.97 -18.79 -10.66
N ILE A 90 14.97 -19.39 -11.33
CA ILE A 90 14.75 -20.84 -11.30
C ILE A 90 15.67 -21.54 -12.32
N GLU A 91 15.87 -20.95 -13.50
CA GLU A 91 16.76 -21.49 -14.53
C GLU A 91 18.23 -21.45 -14.09
N GLU A 92 18.69 -20.37 -13.45
CA GLU A 92 20.06 -20.29 -12.89
C GLU A 92 20.31 -21.29 -11.75
N TRP A 93 19.26 -21.70 -11.03
CA TRP A 93 19.35 -22.71 -9.98
C TRP A 93 19.35 -24.15 -10.52
N LEU A 94 18.75 -24.39 -11.69
CA LEU A 94 18.71 -25.71 -12.31
C LEU A 94 19.96 -26.04 -13.16
N VAL A 95 20.73 -25.02 -13.55
CA VAL A 95 21.93 -25.14 -14.39
C VAL A 95 23.23 -25.22 -13.57
N ASN A 96 23.22 -24.83 -12.28
CA ASN A 96 24.32 -25.03 -11.33
C ASN A 96 24.12 -26.30 -10.48
#